data_AF-A0A1L5F3Z5-F1
#
_entry.id   AF-A0A1L5F3Z5-F1
#
_cell.length_a   1.000
_cell.length_b   1.000
_cell.length_c   1.000
_cell.angle_alpha   90.00
_cell.angle_beta   90.00
_cell.angle_gamma   90.00
#
_symmetry.space_group_name_H-M   'P 1'
#
loop_
_entity.id
_entity.type
_entity.pdbx_description
1 polymer ?
#
loop_
_entity_poly.entity_id
_entity_poly.type
_entity_poly.pdbx_seq_one_letter_code
_entity_poly.pdbx_strand_id
1 'polypeptide(L)' 'MSEVKRQNITIDPEAFEDFCKYAGRKGIKISTWGTMKMREFVEEEKALEELKKSNLERRRFIFEYRKGFSVSFY' A
#
# COMPACT_ATOMS: atom_id res chain seq x y z
N MET A 1 -13.02 21.22 -4.97
CA MET A 1 -13.12 20.58 -3.64
C MET A 1 -13.15 19.08 -3.89
N SER A 2 -12.22 18.31 -3.32
CA SER A 2 -12.21 16.86 -3.47
C SER A 2 -13.49 16.25 -2.89
N GLU A 3 -14.08 15.30 -3.61
CA GLU A 3 -15.31 14.63 -3.22
C GLU A 3 -15.10 13.83 -1.93
N VAL A 4 -15.78 14.22 -0.84
CA VAL A 4 -15.67 13.53 0.45
C VAL A 4 -16.70 12.41 0.48
N LYS A 5 -16.24 11.17 0.30
CA LYS A 5 -17.09 9.97 0.42
C LYS A 5 -17.24 9.57 1.89
N ARG A 6 -18.46 9.64 2.42
CA ARG A 6 -18.77 9.09 3.74
C ARG A 6 -18.95 7.58 3.65
N GLN A 7 -18.28 6.84 4.52
CA GLN A 7 -18.47 5.40 4.67
C GLN A 7 -18.76 5.07 6.13
N ASN A 8 -19.70 4.15 6.34
CA ASN A 8 -19.89 3.51 7.64
C ASN A 8 -18.94 2.33 7.72
N ILE A 9 -18.17 2.26 8.79
CA ILE A 9 -17.21 1.19 9.04
C ILE A 9 -17.55 0.53 10.38
N THR A 10 -17.51 -0.79 10.40
CA THR A 10 -17.61 -1.57 11.64
C THR A 10 -16.22 -1.69 12.23
N ILE A 11 -16.03 -1.17 13.43
CA ILE A 11 -14.78 -1.26 14.17
C ILE A 11 -15.08 -1.99 15.47
N ASP A 12 -14.12 -2.80 15.90
CA ASP A 12 -14.15 -3.41 17.21
C ASP A 12 -14.20 -2.33 18.32
N PRO A 13 -15.13 -2.42 19.28
CA PRO A 13 -15.31 -1.38 20.29
C PRO A 13 -14.09 -1.20 21.21
N GLU A 14 -13.35 -2.27 21.53
CA GLU A 14 -12.15 -2.19 22.38
C GLU A 14 -11.03 -1.46 21.64
N ALA A 15 -10.80 -1.82 20.37
CA ALA A 15 -9.83 -1.14 19.52
C ALA A 15 -10.16 0.35 19.31
N PHE A 16 -11.45 0.70 19.19
CA PHE A 16 -11.89 2.08 19.06
C PHE A 16 -11.68 2.89 20.35
N GLU A 17 -11.97 2.31 21.51
CA GLU A 17 -11.75 2.97 22.80
C GLU A 17 -10.27 3.25 23.05
N ASP A 18 -9.40 2.28 22.81
CA ASP A 18 -7.96 2.47 22.97
C ASP A 18 -7.43 3.49 21.98
N PHE A 19 -7.88 3.44 20.72
CA PHE A 19 -7.56 4.48 19.76
C PHE A 19 -7.99 5.86 20.28
N CYS A 20 -9.21 6.01 20.79
CA CYS A 20 -9.68 7.29 21.33
C CYS A 20 -8.86 7.77 22.53
N LYS A 21 -8.45 6.88 23.45
CA LYS A 21 -7.60 7.24 24.61
C LYS A 21 -6.26 7.83 24.18
N TYR A 22 -5.62 7.28 23.15
CA TYR A 22 -4.30 7.73 22.70
C TYR A 22 -4.38 8.85 21.65
N ALA A 23 -5.29 8.74 20.69
CA ALA A 23 -5.48 9.71 19.61
C ALA A 23 -6.08 11.02 20.13
N GLY A 24 -6.98 10.96 21.11
CA GLY A 24 -7.53 12.13 21.79
C GLY A 24 -6.45 12.99 22.43
N ARG A 25 -5.43 12.37 23.07
CA ARG A 25 -4.28 13.09 23.65
C ARG A 25 -3.43 13.81 22.61
N LYS A 26 -3.42 13.31 21.37
CA LYS A 26 -2.67 13.88 20.24
C LYS A 26 -3.51 14.76 19.32
N GLY A 27 -4.80 14.94 19.62
CA GLY A 27 -5.74 15.70 18.78
C GLY A 27 -6.03 15.05 17.42
N ILE A 28 -5.77 13.75 17.27
CA ILE A 28 -5.93 13.04 15.99
C ILE A 28 -7.37 12.55 15.87
N LYS A 29 -8.04 12.92 14.77
CA LYS A 29 -9.38 12.41 14.43
C LYS A 29 -9.27 11.05 13.74
N ILE A 30 -10.20 10.16 14.06
CA ILE A 30 -10.24 8.81 13.45
C ILE A 30 -10.39 8.85 11.93
N SER A 31 -11.12 9.83 11.38
CA SER A 31 -11.27 10.01 9.94
C SER A 31 -9.95 10.37 9.26
N THR A 32 -9.15 11.25 9.88
CA THR A 32 -7.82 11.63 9.41
C THR A 32 -6.86 10.44 9.48
N TRP A 33 -6.86 9.74 10.63
CA TRP A 33 -5.99 8.58 10.83
C TRP A 33 -6.34 7.42 9.89
N GLY A 34 -7.63 7.11 9.74
CA GLY A 34 -8.11 6.08 8.82
C GLY A 34 -7.73 6.39 7.37
N THR A 35 -7.87 7.66 6.95
CA THR A 35 -7.45 8.07 5.60
C THR A 35 -5.94 7.91 5.40
N MET A 36 -5.13 8.24 6.41
CA MET A 36 -3.68 8.08 6.35
C MET A 36 -3.30 6.61 6.23
N LYS A 37 -3.89 5.74 7.05
CA LYS A 37 -3.67 4.29 6.99
C LYS A 37 -4.09 3.66 5.67
N MET A 38 -5.21 4.11 5.10
CA MET A 38 -5.64 3.65 3.77
C MET A 38 -4.64 4.02 2.68
N ARG A 39 -4.01 5.20 2.76
CA ARG A 39 -2.99 5.63 1.79
C ARG A 39 -1.69 4.84 1.96
N GLU A 40 -1.21 4.71 3.19
CA GLU A 40 -0.01 3.91 3.52
C GLU A 40 -0.15 2.48 2.95
N PHE A 41 -1.29 1.83 3.19
CA PHE A 41 -1.55 0.49 2.69
C PHE A 41 -1.49 0.39 1.15
N VAL A 42 -2.12 1.35 0.44
CA VAL A 42 -2.12 1.36 -1.03
C VAL A 42 -0.72 1.61 -1.60
N GLU A 43 0.08 2.45 -0.96
CA GLU A 43 1.44 2.75 -1.38
C GLU A 43 2.36 1.55 -1.20
N GLU A 44 2.26 0.86 -0.06
CA GLU A 44 2.99 -0.38 0.21
C GLU A 44 2.66 -1.48 -0.81
N GLU A 45 1.37 -1.70 -1.10
CA GLU A 45 0.94 -2.71 -2.09
C GLU A 45 1.44 -2.38 -3.51
N LYS A 46 1.43 -1.11 -3.90
CA LYS A 46 1.99 -0.69 -5.20
C LYS A 46 3.48 -0.96 -5.29
N ALA A 47 4.25 -0.61 -4.26
CA ALA A 47 5.68 -0.86 -4.22
C ALA A 47 5.99 -2.36 -4.31
N LEU A 48 5.21 -3.21 -3.62
CA LEU A 48 5.33 -4.66 -3.72
C LEU A 48 5.00 -5.18 -5.12
N GLU A 49 3.99 -4.61 -5.78
CA GLU A 49 3.63 -5.00 -7.15
C GLU A 49 4.74 -4.65 -8.15
N GLU A 50 5.35 -3.47 -8.03
CA GLU A 50 6.49 -3.05 -8.85
C GLU A 50 7.73 -3.93 -8.62
N LEU A 51 8.00 -4.30 -7.36
CA LEU A 51 9.05 -5.26 -7.02
C LEU A 51 8.78 -6.65 -7.63
N LYS A 52 7.53 -7.11 -7.64
CA LYS A 52 7.18 -8.39 -8.30
C LYS A 52 7.39 -8.32 -9.81
N LYS A 53 7.00 -7.22 -10.46
CA LYS A 53 7.18 -7.01 -11.91
C LYS A 53 8.67 -6.97 -12.28
N SER A 54 9.46 -6.16 -11.59
CA SER A 54 10.90 -6.05 -11.84
C SER A 54 11.64 -7.37 -11.59
N ASN A 55 11.28 -8.13 -10.55
CA ASN A 55 11.83 -9.45 -10.32
C ASN A 55 11.43 -10.46 -11.41
N LEU A 56 10.21 -10.39 -11.92
CA LEU A 56 9.75 -11.25 -13.02
C LEU A 56 10.52 -10.94 -14.30
N GLU A 57 10.69 -9.66 -14.65
CA GLU A 57 11.48 -9.21 -15.80
C GLU A 57 12.94 -9.65 -15.68
N ARG A 58 13.55 -9.48 -14.50
CA ARG A 58 14.92 -9.92 -14.25
C ARG A 58 15.06 -11.43 -14.40
N ARG A 59 14.11 -12.21 -13.89
CA ARG A 59 14.10 -13.68 -14.03
C ARG A 59 13.92 -14.10 -15.49
N ARG A 60 13.05 -13.41 -16.25
CA ARG A 60 12.87 -13.62 -17.68
C ARG A 60 14.15 -13.34 -18.45
N PHE A 61 14.79 -12.20 -18.19
CA PHE A 61 16.06 -11.83 -18.80
C PHE A 61 17.16 -12.87 -18.55
N ILE A 62 17.33 -13.32 -17.29
CA ILE A 62 18.31 -14.37 -16.96
C ILE A 62 18.00 -15.67 -17.70
N PHE A 63 16.73 -16.05 -17.81
CA PHE A 63 16.31 -17.24 -18.53
C PHE A 63 16.62 -17.14 -20.03
N GLU A 64 16.30 -16.02 -20.68
CA GLU A 64 16.58 -15.79 -22.10
C GLU A 64 18.08 -15.76 -22.39
N TYR A 65 18.86 -15.07 -21.56
CA TYR A 65 20.32 -15.04 -21.66
C TYR A 65 20.93 -16.45 -21.55
N ARG A 66 20.45 -17.26 -20.59
CA ARG A 66 20.91 -18.64 -20.40
C ARG A 66 20.48 -19.58 -21.54
N LYS A 67 19.43 -19.23 -22.30
CA LYS A 67 18.98 -19.96 -23.49
C LYS A 67 19.72 -19.57 -24.77
N GLY A 68 20.69 -18.64 -24.70
CA GLY A 68 21.51 -18.24 -25.84
C GLY A 68 20.82 -17.28 -26.81
N PHE A 69 19.71 -16.67 -26.43
CA PHE A 69 19.12 -15.56 -27.18
C PHE A 69 19.97 -14.30 -26.96
N SER A 70 20.53 -13.72 -28.03
CA SER A 70 21.21 -12.42 -27.94
C SER A 70 20.16 -11.34 -27.67
N VAL A 71 20.12 -10.83 -26.44
CA VAL A 71 19.29 -9.66 -26.12
C VAL A 71 19.93 -8.45 -26.81
N SER A 72 19.42 -8.08 -27.99
CA SER A 72 19.83 -6.87 -28.69
C SER A 72 19.12 -5.68 -28.06
N PHE A 73 19.87 -4.88 -27.31
CA PHE A 73 19.41 -3.55 -26.89
C PHE A 73 19.49 -2.62 -28.12
N TYR A 74 18.34 -2.12 -28.58
CA TYR A 74 18.23 -1.01 -29.52
C TYR A 74 17.84 0.27 -28.77
#